data_AF-A0A964EMA5-F1
#
_entry.id   AF-A0A964EMA5-F1
#
_cell.length_a   1.000
_cell.length_b   1.000
_cell.length_c   1.000
_cell.angle_alpha   90.00
_cell.angle_beta   90.00
_cell.angle_gamma   90.00
#
_symmetry.space_group_name_H-M   'P 1'
#
loop_
_entity.id
_entity.type
_entity.pdbx_description
1 polymer ?
#
loop_
_entity_poly.entity_id
_entity_poly.type
_entity_poly.pdbx_seq_one_letter_code
_entity_poly.pdbx_strand_id
1 'polypeptide(L)'
;MIGWIALGLVLGGMVFLMVTPMVFHVDTRQETVWLAWKGVMRASLVHAEDNRLLMRFRFLFFTYTKDVHSLAGGKQKAPEAKDKKKRKPSGKKRSIRKMLRKAIRVMRTFRVTQWEMDVDTGDYVWNAWLYPVGHWMSKGNRHIRVNFRGENEWLLTVENRLYRIVYALIR
;
A
#
# COMPACT_ATOMS: atom_id res chain seq x y z
N MET A 1 5.52 39.03 -16.51
CA MET A 1 6.49 37.92 -16.66
C MET A 1 6.51 36.99 -15.46
N ILE A 2 6.63 37.50 -14.22
CA ILE A 2 6.68 36.67 -12.99
C ILE A 2 5.47 35.71 -12.84
N GLY A 3 4.25 36.16 -13.18
CA GLY A 3 3.05 35.32 -13.07
C GLY A 3 3.07 34.08 -13.98
N TRP A 4 3.64 34.18 -15.19
CA TRP A 4 3.78 33.04 -16.10
C TRP A 4 4.80 32.02 -15.61
N ILE A 5 5.89 32.50 -14.99
CA ILE A 5 6.90 31.65 -14.38
C ILE A 5 6.28 30.88 -13.20
N ALA A 6 5.55 31.58 -12.32
CA ALA A 6 4.86 30.95 -11.19
C ALA A 6 3.84 29.89 -11.66
N LEU A 7 3.04 30.21 -12.68
CA LEU A 7 2.08 29.27 -13.25
C LEU A 7 2.75 28.03 -13.85
N GLY A 8 3.83 28.21 -14.61
CA GLY A 8 4.60 27.11 -15.18
C GLY A 8 5.20 26.19 -14.10
N LEU A 9 5.67 26.76 -13.00
CA LEU A 9 6.24 26.02 -11.87
C LEU A 9 5.17 25.17 -11.17
N VAL A 10 3.98 25.73 -10.95
CA VAL A 10 2.84 25.00 -10.36
C VAL A 10 2.39 23.85 -11.25
N LEU A 11 2.22 24.11 -12.55
CA LEU A 11 1.81 23.08 -13.51
C LEU A 11 2.87 21.98 -13.65
N GLY A 12 4.15 22.36 -13.72
CA GLY A 12 5.27 21.41 -13.74
C GLY A 12 5.30 20.53 -12.49
N GLY A 13 5.09 21.12 -11.32
CA GLY A 13 4.99 20.38 -10.05
C GLY A 13 3.83 19.39 -10.04
N MET A 14 2.65 19.76 -10.54
CA MET A 14 1.52 18.85 -10.66
C MET A 14 1.81 17.67 -11.59
N VAL A 15 2.39 17.92 -12.77
CA VAL A 15 2.78 16.86 -13.71
C VAL A 15 3.81 15.92 -13.09
N PHE A 16 4.81 16.48 -12.39
CA PHE A 16 5.82 15.72 -11.68
C PHE A 16 5.20 14.78 -10.63
N LEU A 17 4.27 15.29 -9.82
CA LEU A 17 3.52 14.49 -8.85
C LEU A 17 2.71 13.38 -9.54
N MET A 18 2.10 13.65 -10.68
CA MET A 18 1.29 12.64 -11.37
C MET A 18 2.13 11.49 -11.95
N VAL A 19 3.34 11.77 -12.41
CA VAL A 19 4.23 10.80 -13.09
C VAL A 19 5.11 10.02 -12.11
N THR A 20 5.43 10.59 -10.95
CA THR A 20 6.25 9.93 -9.93
C THR A 20 5.57 8.68 -9.38
N PRO A 21 6.29 7.54 -9.29
CA PRO A 21 5.71 6.29 -8.84
C PRO A 21 5.57 6.24 -7.32
N MET A 22 4.44 5.73 -6.87
CA MET A 22 4.15 5.30 -5.51
C MET A 22 4.41 3.80 -5.42
N VAL A 23 5.33 3.42 -4.54
CA VAL A 23 5.69 2.04 -4.24
C VAL A 23 5.20 1.71 -2.85
N PHE A 24 4.52 0.58 -2.73
CA PHE A 24 4.14 -0.02 -1.48
C PHE A 24 4.89 -1.34 -1.35
N HIS A 25 5.52 -1.55 -0.21
CA HIS A 25 6.36 -2.71 0.05
C HIS A 25 5.99 -3.28 1.42
N VAL A 26 5.79 -4.59 1.42
CA VAL A 26 5.52 -5.39 2.61
C VAL A 26 6.46 -6.57 2.58
N ASP A 27 7.21 -6.74 3.65
CA ASP A 27 8.09 -7.88 3.84
C ASP A 27 7.90 -8.40 5.26
N THR A 28 7.43 -9.65 5.39
CA THR A 28 7.27 -10.29 6.69
C THR A 28 8.57 -10.86 7.25
N ARG A 29 9.61 -11.05 6.43
CA ARG A 29 10.92 -11.55 6.88
C ARG A 29 11.61 -10.57 7.81
N GLN A 30 11.48 -9.28 7.48
CA GLN A 30 12.10 -8.18 8.22
C GLN A 30 11.07 -7.37 9.02
N GLU A 31 9.82 -7.83 9.07
CA GLU A 31 8.68 -7.11 9.67
C GLU A 31 8.59 -5.63 9.23
N THR A 32 8.95 -5.36 7.97
CA THR A 32 9.00 -4.00 7.46
C THR A 32 7.87 -3.72 6.49
N VAL A 33 7.21 -2.58 6.73
CA VAL A 33 6.17 -2.06 5.85
C VAL A 33 6.54 -0.63 5.51
N TRP A 34 6.70 -0.32 4.22
CA TRP A 34 6.95 1.04 3.79
C TRP A 34 6.18 1.41 2.52
N LEU A 35 5.80 2.68 2.46
CA LEU A 35 5.14 3.31 1.35
C LEU A 35 6.00 4.50 0.91
N ALA A 36 6.45 4.49 -0.33
CA ALA A 36 7.29 5.54 -0.89
C ALA A 36 6.66 6.11 -2.15
N TRP A 37 6.33 7.40 -2.13
CA TRP A 37 6.16 8.19 -3.33
C TRP A 37 7.55 8.68 -3.76
N LYS A 38 8.14 8.01 -4.75
CA LYS A 38 9.52 8.25 -5.20
C LYS A 38 9.71 9.73 -5.55
N GLY A 39 10.67 10.39 -4.91
CA GLY A 39 10.95 11.81 -5.12
C GLY A 39 9.97 12.76 -4.43
N VAL A 40 9.16 12.29 -3.46
CA VAL A 40 8.26 13.14 -2.66
C VAL A 40 8.36 12.77 -1.17
N MET A 41 8.01 11.53 -0.83
CA MET A 41 7.89 11.08 0.56
C MET A 41 8.08 9.57 0.67
N ARG A 42 8.70 9.11 1.75
CA ARG A 42 8.75 7.70 2.17
C ARG A 42 8.25 7.59 3.60
N ALA A 43 7.13 6.92 3.81
CA ALA A 43 6.66 6.48 5.10
C ALA A 43 7.13 5.04 5.33
N SER A 44 7.75 4.76 6.47
CA SER A 44 8.16 3.41 6.86
C SER A 44 7.74 3.15 8.30
N LEU A 45 7.18 1.98 8.53
CA LEU A 45 6.95 1.43 9.85
C LEU A 45 8.18 0.59 10.21
N VAL A 46 8.85 0.96 11.30
CA VAL A 46 10.04 0.26 11.80
C VAL A 46 9.75 -0.14 13.24
N HIS A 47 9.86 -1.44 13.53
CA HIS A 47 9.83 -1.95 14.89
C HIS A 47 11.17 -1.60 15.56
N ALA A 48 11.14 -0.81 16.63
CA ALA A 48 12.32 -0.58 17.46
C ALA A 48 12.44 -1.68 18.52
N GLU A 49 13.68 -2.04 18.89
CA GLU A 49 14.05 -3.08 19.87
C GLU A 49 13.32 -3.00 21.22
N ASP A 50 12.70 -1.86 21.51
CA ASP A 50 11.99 -1.54 22.75
C ASP A 50 10.45 -1.76 22.68
N ASN A 51 9.99 -2.63 21.76
CA ASN A 51 8.57 -2.89 21.50
C ASN A 51 7.76 -1.64 21.05
N ARG A 52 8.44 -0.65 20.48
CA ARG A 52 7.82 0.61 20.00
C ARG A 52 7.75 0.60 18.48
N LEU A 53 6.53 0.73 17.97
CA LEU A 53 6.28 1.01 16.55
C LEU A 53 6.67 2.46 16.25
N LEU A 54 7.73 2.65 15.46
CA LEU A 54 8.14 3.96 14.97
C LEU A 54 7.60 4.18 13.56
N MET A 55 6.85 5.25 13.36
CA MET A 55 6.46 5.70 12.04
C MET A 55 7.44 6.79 11.59
N ARG A 56 8.31 6.44 10.65
CA ARG A 56 9.31 7.35 10.07
C ARG A 56 8.79 7.87 8.74
N PHE A 57 8.58 9.17 8.65
CA PHE A 57 8.25 9.89 7.42
C PHE A 57 9.47 10.65 6.93
N ARG A 58 10.04 10.25 5.80
CA ARG A 58 11.11 10.95 5.12
C ARG A 58 10.52 11.70 3.92
N PHE A 59 10.40 13.01 4.03
CA PHE A 59 10.13 13.91 2.91
C PHE A 59 11.45 14.27 2.20
N LEU A 60 11.36 14.98 1.07
CA LEU A 60 12.52 15.43 0.30
C LEU A 60 13.55 16.20 1.15
N PHE A 61 13.09 17.04 2.07
CA PHE A 61 13.94 17.95 2.86
C PHE A 61 13.83 17.76 4.38
N PHE A 62 12.90 16.93 4.84
CA PHE A 62 12.60 16.78 6.26
C PHE A 62 12.38 15.32 6.60
N THR A 63 13.01 14.84 7.67
CA THR A 63 12.69 13.53 8.25
C THR A 63 11.96 13.76 9.55
N TYR A 64 10.73 13.26 9.61
CA TYR A 64 9.88 13.33 10.78
C TYR A 64 9.66 11.92 11.31
N THR A 65 10.12 11.67 12.53
CA THR A 65 9.92 10.38 13.21
C THR A 65 8.92 10.61 14.32
N LYS A 66 7.85 9.81 14.35
CA LYS A 66 6.85 9.83 15.43
C LYS A 66 6.63 8.43 15.98
N ASP A 67 6.68 8.32 17.30
CA ASP A 67 6.25 7.13 18.04
C ASP A 67 4.74 6.93 17.91
N VAL A 68 4.34 5.73 17.46
CA VAL A 68 2.93 5.35 17.29
C VAL A 68 2.19 5.30 18.64
N HIS A 69 2.90 5.05 19.75
CA HIS A 69 2.30 5.05 21.09
C HIS A 69 1.76 6.42 21.55
N SER A 70 2.23 7.54 20.97
CA SER A 70 1.70 8.87 21.29
C SER A 70 0.39 9.21 20.54
N LEU A 71 0.04 8.44 19.50
CA LEU A 71 -1.21 8.63 18.73
C LEU A 71 -2.38 7.84 19.33
N ALA A 72 -2.12 6.78 20.10
CA ALA A 72 -3.15 6.05 20.86
C ALA A 72 -3.66 6.82 22.09
N GLY A 73 -2.92 7.82 22.57
CA GLY A 73 -3.31 8.69 23.70
C GLY A 73 -4.17 9.92 23.32
N GLY A 74 -4.56 10.05 22.05
CA GLY A 74 -5.39 11.14 21.56
C GLY A 74 -6.87 10.88 21.80
N LYS A 75 -7.35 11.13 23.04
CA LYS A 75 -8.75 11.31 23.46
C LYS A 75 -9.80 10.73 22.50
N GLN A 76 -10.27 9.53 22.78
CA GLN A 76 -11.63 9.13 22.41
C GLN A 76 -12.59 10.20 22.93
N LYS A 77 -13.01 11.12 22.06
CA LYS A 77 -14.21 11.92 22.34
C LYS A 77 -15.35 10.92 22.32
N ALA A 78 -15.88 10.62 23.50
CA ALA A 78 -17.16 9.97 23.67
C ALA A 78 -18.15 10.61 22.69
N PRO A 79 -18.86 9.82 21.86
CA PRO A 79 -19.87 10.40 21.00
C PRO A 79 -21.01 10.87 21.90
N GLU A 80 -21.08 12.17 22.15
CA GLU A 80 -22.31 12.82 22.62
C GLU A 80 -23.43 12.38 21.67
N ALA A 81 -24.43 11.72 22.26
CA ALA A 81 -25.66 11.33 21.61
C ALA A 81 -26.41 12.57 21.12
N LYS A 82 -26.02 13.11 19.96
CA LYS A 82 -26.85 14.03 19.20
C LYS A 82 -27.77 13.21 18.33
N ASP A 83 -29.00 13.12 18.84
CA ASP A 83 -30.19 12.59 18.22
C ASP A 83 -30.41 13.21 16.84
N LYS A 84 -29.77 12.63 15.82
CA LYS A 84 -29.98 13.01 14.42
C LYS A 84 -31.07 12.10 13.87
N LYS A 85 -32.30 12.61 13.87
CA LYS A 85 -33.43 12.18 13.04
C LYS A 85 -32.91 11.46 11.78
N LYS A 86 -33.13 10.14 11.72
CA LYS A 86 -32.85 9.31 10.55
C LYS A 86 -33.64 9.85 9.35
N ARG A 87 -33.04 10.77 8.60
CA ARG A 87 -33.41 10.97 7.20
C ARG A 87 -33.05 9.66 6.49
N LYS A 88 -34.07 8.85 6.19
CA LYS A 88 -33.93 7.72 5.26
C LYS A 88 -33.21 8.27 4.01
N PRO A 89 -32.07 7.71 3.58
CA PRO A 89 -31.54 8.07 2.28
C PRO A 89 -32.44 7.44 1.21
N SER A 90 -33.51 8.13 0.83
CA SER A 90 -34.10 7.97 -0.49
C SER A 90 -33.13 8.61 -1.48
N GLY A 91 -32.28 7.80 -2.11
CA GLY A 91 -31.24 8.37 -2.95
C GLY A 91 -30.37 7.36 -3.65
N LYS A 92 -30.86 6.87 -4.79
CA LYS A 92 -30.13 6.14 -5.84
C LYS A 92 -29.31 4.95 -5.32
N LYS A 93 -29.85 3.74 -5.55
CA LYS A 93 -29.03 2.54 -5.80
C LYS A 93 -28.10 2.83 -6.99
N ARG A 94 -27.05 3.62 -6.81
CA ARG A 94 -25.90 3.62 -7.70
C ARG A 94 -25.45 2.16 -7.70
N SER A 95 -25.66 1.50 -8.83
CA SER A 95 -25.44 0.07 -9.00
C SER A 95 -24.14 -0.33 -8.30
N ILE A 96 -24.22 -1.14 -7.24
CA ILE A 96 -23.06 -1.67 -6.52
C ILE A 96 -22.08 -2.30 -7.51
N ARG A 97 -22.61 -2.94 -8.57
CA ARG A 97 -21.83 -3.46 -9.70
C ARG A 97 -21.00 -2.39 -10.42
N LYS A 98 -21.46 -1.15 -10.53
CA LYS A 98 -20.70 -0.04 -11.12
C LYS A 98 -19.57 0.41 -10.19
N MET A 99 -19.80 0.41 -8.88
CA MET A 99 -18.75 0.73 -7.89
C MET A 99 -17.67 -0.36 -7.83
N LEU A 100 -18.06 -1.63 -7.78
CA LEU A 100 -17.13 -2.76 -7.83
C LEU A 100 -16.31 -2.77 -9.13
N ARG A 101 -16.94 -2.53 -10.29
CA ARG A 101 -16.22 -2.41 -11.57
C ARG A 101 -15.18 -1.28 -11.55
N LYS A 102 -15.51 -0.13 -10.95
CA LYS A 102 -14.54 0.97 -10.76
C LYS A 102 -13.40 0.56 -9.82
N ALA A 103 -13.71 -0.06 -8.69
CA ALA A 103 -12.70 -0.53 -7.74
C ALA A 103 -11.74 -1.54 -8.39
N ILE A 104 -12.26 -2.56 -9.08
CA ILE A 104 -11.45 -3.54 -9.82
C ILE A 104 -10.58 -2.85 -10.85
N ARG A 105 -11.11 -1.86 -11.57
CA ARG A 105 -10.33 -1.12 -12.57
C ARG A 105 -9.19 -0.32 -11.93
N VAL A 106 -9.43 0.32 -10.79
CA VAL A 106 -8.38 1.01 -10.02
C VAL A 106 -7.34 0.01 -9.52
N MET A 107 -7.76 -1.11 -8.93
CA MET A 107 -6.84 -2.16 -8.47
C MET A 107 -5.94 -2.68 -9.61
N ARG A 108 -6.47 -2.82 -10.83
CA ARG A 108 -5.68 -3.22 -12.01
C ARG A 108 -4.60 -2.21 -12.44
N THR A 109 -4.64 -0.97 -11.96
CA THR A 109 -3.59 0.03 -12.26
C THR A 109 -2.32 -0.20 -11.46
N PHE A 110 -2.44 -0.88 -10.32
CA PHE A 110 -1.33 -1.28 -9.48
C PHE A 110 -0.58 -2.42 -10.17
N ARG A 111 0.74 -2.27 -10.30
CA ARG A 111 1.62 -3.28 -10.88
C ARG A 111 2.40 -3.95 -9.76
N VAL A 112 2.31 -5.27 -9.67
CA VAL A 112 3.16 -6.04 -8.78
C VAL A 112 4.56 -6.10 -9.40
N THR A 113 5.54 -5.48 -8.74
CA THR A 113 6.93 -5.45 -9.19
C THR A 113 7.76 -6.57 -8.60
N GLN A 114 7.36 -7.11 -7.45
CA GLN A 114 8.00 -8.25 -6.81
C GLN A 114 6.96 -8.97 -5.95
N TRP A 115 6.92 -10.28 -6.06
CA TRP A 115 6.13 -11.15 -5.17
C TRP A 115 6.96 -12.38 -4.85
N GLU A 116 7.29 -12.57 -3.58
CA GLU A 116 7.95 -13.77 -3.11
C GLU A 116 7.11 -14.41 -2.01
N MET A 117 7.10 -15.73 -2.00
CA MET A 117 6.38 -16.49 -0.99
C MET A 117 7.20 -17.73 -0.66
N ASP A 118 7.52 -17.91 0.63
CA ASP A 118 8.09 -19.12 1.15
C ASP A 118 7.01 -19.84 1.95
N VAL A 119 6.74 -21.09 1.58
CA VAL A 119 5.63 -21.88 2.12
C VAL A 119 6.18 -23.14 2.78
N ASP A 120 5.67 -23.43 3.97
CA ASP A 120 5.86 -24.70 4.68
C ASP A 120 4.52 -25.13 5.31
N THR A 121 4.10 -26.36 5.00
CA THR A 121 2.85 -26.95 5.51
C THR A 121 3.03 -27.71 6.83
N GLY A 122 4.26 -27.87 7.33
CA GLY A 122 4.61 -28.68 8.50
C GLY A 122 4.72 -30.18 8.22
N ASP A 123 4.41 -30.61 7.00
CA ASP A 123 4.49 -32.01 6.56
C ASP A 123 5.47 -32.14 5.39
N TYR A 124 6.51 -32.96 5.58
CA TYR A 124 7.56 -33.18 4.60
C TYR A 124 7.04 -33.77 3.28
N VAL A 125 6.03 -34.63 3.33
CA VAL A 125 5.41 -35.18 2.13
C VAL A 125 4.71 -34.06 1.38
N TRP A 126 3.83 -33.30 2.03
CA TRP A 126 3.12 -32.19 1.37
C TRP A 126 4.06 -31.14 0.78
N ASN A 127 5.13 -30.77 1.51
CA ASN A 127 6.13 -29.84 1.00
C ASN A 127 6.85 -30.40 -0.25
N ALA A 128 7.18 -31.69 -0.27
CA ALA A 128 7.80 -32.31 -1.45
C ALA A 128 6.86 -32.28 -2.68
N TRP A 129 5.56 -32.49 -2.48
CA TRP A 129 4.56 -32.37 -3.55
C TRP A 129 4.35 -30.93 -4.02
N LEU A 130 4.45 -29.96 -3.12
CA LEU A 130 4.34 -28.54 -3.45
C LEU A 130 5.57 -28.00 -4.18
N TYR A 131 6.74 -28.62 -4.01
CA TYR A 131 7.99 -28.15 -4.63
C TYR A 131 7.90 -27.97 -6.17
N PRO A 132 7.48 -28.97 -6.97
CA PRO A 132 7.31 -28.79 -8.41
C PRO A 132 6.22 -27.77 -8.76
N VAL A 133 5.16 -27.67 -7.93
CA VAL A 133 4.07 -26.69 -8.12
C VAL A 133 4.57 -25.27 -7.92
N GLY A 134 5.31 -25.02 -6.85
CA GLY A 134 5.93 -23.72 -6.55
C GLY A 134 6.92 -23.30 -7.63
N HIS A 135 7.73 -24.25 -8.12
CA HIS A 135 8.64 -23.99 -9.24
C HIS A 135 7.87 -23.60 -10.52
N TRP A 136 6.84 -24.35 -10.89
CA TRP A 136 6.02 -24.05 -12.09
C TRP A 136 5.26 -22.72 -11.98
N MET A 137 4.81 -22.36 -10.78
CA MET A 137 4.16 -21.08 -10.52
C MET A 137 5.14 -19.91 -10.50
N SER A 138 6.41 -20.12 -10.20
CA SER A 138 7.44 -19.07 -10.20
C SER A 138 7.73 -18.59 -11.62
N LYS A 139 7.33 -17.35 -11.96
CA LYS A 139 7.51 -16.75 -13.29
C LYS A 139 7.72 -15.25 -13.19
N GLY A 140 8.73 -14.73 -13.89
CA GLY A 140 9.04 -13.30 -13.93
C GLY A 140 9.27 -12.75 -12.52
N ASN A 141 8.50 -11.74 -12.13
CA ASN A 141 8.62 -11.05 -10.84
C ASN A 141 7.99 -11.81 -9.66
N ARG A 142 7.72 -13.10 -9.82
CA ARG A 142 6.96 -13.91 -8.89
C ARG A 142 7.72 -15.18 -8.59
N HIS A 143 8.02 -15.41 -7.32
CA HIS A 143 8.78 -16.56 -6.84
C HIS A 143 8.04 -17.22 -5.68
N ILE A 144 7.83 -18.53 -5.79
CA ILE A 144 7.25 -19.36 -4.74
C ILE A 144 8.29 -20.42 -4.40
N ARG A 145 8.81 -20.40 -3.18
CA ARG A 145 9.68 -21.45 -2.66
C ARG A 145 8.93 -22.27 -1.64
N VAL A 146 9.19 -23.56 -1.67
CA VAL A 146 8.72 -24.48 -0.63
C VAL A 146 9.93 -24.81 0.23
N ASN A 147 9.79 -24.62 1.54
CA ASN A 147 10.84 -24.95 2.50
C ASN A 147 10.39 -26.11 3.40
N PHE A 148 11.31 -26.53 4.27
CA PHE A 148 11.12 -27.63 5.23
C PHE A 148 11.59 -27.19 6.63
N ARG A 149 11.49 -25.89 6.89
CA ARG A 149 12.02 -25.23 8.10
C ARG A 149 10.91 -24.74 9.04
N GLY A 150 9.64 -24.84 8.62
CA GLY A 150 8.49 -24.29 9.32
C GLY A 150 8.28 -22.80 9.08
N GLU A 151 8.95 -22.21 8.08
CA GLU A 151 8.92 -20.77 7.82
C GLU A 151 7.85 -20.44 6.78
N ASN A 152 6.95 -19.51 7.11
CA ASN A 152 5.92 -19.00 6.18
C ASN A 152 6.09 -17.50 6.02
N GLU A 153 6.72 -17.10 4.92
CA GLU A 153 7.14 -15.72 4.69
C GLU A 153 6.62 -15.21 3.35
N TRP A 154 6.33 -13.91 3.27
CA TRP A 154 5.91 -13.30 2.02
C TRP A 154 6.46 -11.89 1.87
N LEU A 155 6.83 -11.58 0.63
CA LEU A 155 7.27 -10.28 0.19
C LEU A 155 6.38 -9.83 -0.95
N LEU A 156 5.83 -8.63 -0.84
CA LEU A 156 5.00 -8.03 -1.87
C LEU A 156 5.41 -6.57 -2.08
N THR A 157 5.84 -6.28 -3.31
CA THR A 157 6.08 -4.92 -3.77
C THR A 157 5.11 -4.58 -4.89
N VAL A 158 4.38 -3.48 -4.70
CA VAL A 158 3.39 -2.97 -5.64
C VAL A 158 3.73 -1.53 -6.00
N GLU A 159 3.82 -1.22 -7.28
CA GLU A 159 4.04 0.14 -7.79
C GLU A 159 2.81 0.65 -8.55
N ASN A 160 2.50 1.94 -8.38
CA ASN A 160 1.51 2.64 -9.20
C ASN A 160 1.95 4.10 -9.44
N ARG A 161 1.31 4.78 -10.39
CA ARG A 161 1.48 6.21 -10.65
C ARG A 161 0.13 6.89 -10.57
N LEU A 162 0.05 8.08 -10.00
CA LEU A 162 -1.22 8.76 -9.78
C LEU A 162 -2.02 8.98 -11.07
N TYR A 163 -1.34 9.29 -12.19
CA TYR A 163 -2.04 9.45 -13.47
C TYR A 163 -2.84 8.20 -13.89
N ARG A 164 -2.37 6.99 -13.55
CA ARG A 164 -3.06 5.73 -13.91
C ARG A 164 -4.35 5.56 -13.13
N ILE A 165 -4.32 5.90 -11.84
CA ILE A 165 -5.49 5.87 -10.96
C ILE A 165 -6.54 6.88 -11.46
N VAL A 166 -6.11 8.12 -11.73
CA VAL A 166 -6.99 9.18 -12.24
C VAL A 166 -7.60 8.77 -13.58
N TYR A 167 -6.79 8.26 -14.51
CA TYR A 167 -7.26 7.76 -15.81
C TYR A 167 -8.30 6.64 -15.65
N ALA A 168 -8.08 5.69 -14.73
CA ALA A 168 -9.02 4.60 -14.48
C ALA A 168 -10.35 5.07 -13.86
N LEU A 169 -10.36 6.17 -13.11
CA LEU A 169 -11.58 6.73 -12.49
C LEU A 169 -12.46 7.50 -13.48
N ILE A 170 -11.83 8.18 -14.45
CA ILE A 170 -12.49 9.01 -15.47
C ILE A 170 -13.09 8.15 -16.58
N ARG A 171 -12.39 7.10 -17.01
CA ARG A 171 -12.89 6.09 -17.97
C ARG A 171 -14.00 5.23 -17.35
#